data_AF-A0A4P2VAE2-F1
#
_entry.id   AF-A0A4P2VAE2-F1
#
_cell.length_a   1.000
_cell.length_b   1.000
_cell.length_c   1.000
_cell.angle_alpha   90.00
_cell.angle_beta   90.00
_cell.angle_gamma   90.00
#
_symmetry.space_group_name_H-M   'P 1'
#
loop_
_entity.id
_entity.type
_entity.pdbx_description
1 polymer ?
#
loop_
_entity_poly.entity_id
_entity_poly.type
_entity_poly.pdbx_seq_one_letter_code
_entity_poly.pdbx_strand_id
1 'polypeptide(L)'
;MPEKKLLPTKEIGSLRKPTWLLETLRSRKATREEKELARDEAALVNIKLLEGVGLDYVYDGEARRIEMYEYPVRFIDGFKFAGLVRSFDNRYYKKARVVGPVRLRENYHLDEFRFVMRWAAKTPKIPVTGPYTIADWSYNEYYRDKEELAVELARNVIRPLLKGLVEAGARVIQVDEPAATTHPDEVPMFVEAFNESVYGVDADIHVHICYSGDNYRSLYPHVLNLRASHYALEFANRDTWELGVDDSHRVGYDFLKLMREYGDPRTLGLGVVDVHTDNMESPELVRDRILYAAKLLGDPWKLMVNPDCGLRTRSRRVALQKLETMMKGVELARAVLRAANSTANV
;
A
#
# COMPACT_ATOMS: atom_id res chain seq x y z
N MET A 1 9.02 -20.05 14.05
CA MET A 1 8.86 -18.70 13.48
C MET A 1 9.83 -18.60 12.32
N PRO A 2 9.43 -18.09 11.14
CA PRO A 2 10.39 -17.85 10.06
C PRO A 2 11.52 -16.96 10.57
N GLU A 3 12.75 -17.26 10.16
CA GLU A 3 13.95 -16.53 10.56
C GLU A 3 13.79 -15.03 10.28
N LYS A 4 14.13 -14.18 11.25
CA LYS A 4 14.00 -12.72 11.09
C LYS A 4 14.90 -12.28 9.93
N LYS A 5 14.29 -11.86 8.82
CA LYS A 5 15.01 -11.43 7.62
C LYS A 5 15.31 -9.93 7.68
N LEU A 6 16.58 -9.57 7.50
CA LEU A 6 17.02 -8.17 7.43
C LEU A 6 16.46 -7.53 6.14
N LEU A 7 15.88 -6.33 6.25
CA LEU A 7 15.27 -5.59 5.14
C LEU A 7 14.23 -6.40 4.33
N PRO A 8 13.14 -6.92 4.92
CA PRO A 8 12.13 -7.66 4.17
C PRO A 8 11.60 -6.83 2.99
N THR A 9 11.28 -7.47 1.87
CA THR A 9 10.83 -6.75 0.66
C THR A 9 9.38 -7.02 0.32
N LYS A 10 8.68 -5.99 -0.13
CA LYS A 10 7.28 -6.08 -0.56
C LYS A 10 6.99 -5.15 -1.72
N GLU A 11 5.89 -5.42 -2.39
CA GLU A 11 5.22 -4.46 -3.26
C GLU A 11 4.06 -3.78 -2.50
N ILE A 12 3.48 -2.72 -3.07
CA ILE A 12 2.42 -1.94 -2.41
C ILE A 12 1.02 -2.50 -2.66
N GLY A 13 0.68 -2.90 -3.88
CA GLY A 13 -0.56 -3.62 -4.19
C GLY A 13 -0.75 -3.85 -5.68
N SER A 14 -0.79 -2.77 -6.46
CA SER A 14 -1.32 -2.83 -7.84
C SER A 14 -0.24 -3.00 -8.92
N LEU A 15 -0.53 -3.84 -9.92
CA LEU A 15 0.24 -3.96 -11.16
C LEU A 15 -0.62 -3.60 -12.38
N ARG A 16 0.02 -3.20 -13.48
CA ARG A 16 -0.72 -2.95 -14.71
C ARG A 16 -1.28 -4.26 -15.25
N LYS A 17 -2.60 -4.29 -15.44
CA LYS A 17 -3.32 -5.41 -16.05
C LYS A 17 -2.74 -5.71 -17.43
N PRO A 18 -2.46 -6.99 -17.77
CA PRO A 18 -2.04 -7.36 -19.11
C PRO A 18 -3.03 -6.92 -20.18
N THR A 19 -2.54 -6.62 -21.39
CA THR A 19 -3.39 -6.19 -22.51
C THR A 19 -4.47 -7.22 -22.83
N TRP A 20 -4.12 -8.50 -22.85
CA TRP A 20 -5.06 -9.61 -23.09
C TRP A 20 -6.18 -9.65 -22.05
N LEU A 21 -5.90 -9.36 -20.77
CA LEU A 21 -6.93 -9.28 -19.74
C LEU A 21 -7.89 -8.13 -20.04
N LEU A 22 -7.36 -6.96 -20.39
CA LEU A 22 -8.19 -5.80 -20.72
C LEU A 22 -9.06 -6.05 -21.96
N GLU A 23 -8.54 -6.74 -22.96
CA GLU A 23 -9.28 -7.16 -24.16
C GLU A 23 -10.41 -8.12 -23.81
N THR A 24 -10.14 -9.16 -23.01
CA THR A 24 -11.16 -10.11 -22.54
C THR A 24 -12.25 -9.40 -21.72
N LEU A 25 -11.88 -8.50 -20.80
CA LEU A 25 -12.85 -7.77 -19.98
C LEU A 25 -13.75 -6.84 -20.81
N ARG A 26 -13.20 -6.22 -21.86
CA ARG A 26 -13.94 -5.34 -22.80
C ARG A 26 -14.76 -6.11 -23.83
N SER A 27 -14.41 -7.36 -24.10
CA SER A 27 -15.13 -8.20 -25.07
C SER A 27 -16.59 -8.37 -24.65
N ARG A 28 -17.50 -8.12 -25.59
CA ARG A 28 -18.94 -8.44 -25.45
C ARG A 28 -19.24 -9.91 -25.72
N LYS A 29 -18.31 -10.63 -26.35
CA LYS A 29 -18.44 -12.06 -26.66
C LYS A 29 -18.04 -12.94 -25.49
N ALA A 30 -17.10 -12.49 -24.67
CA ALA A 30 -16.65 -13.21 -23.49
C ALA A 30 -17.76 -13.28 -22.44
N THR A 31 -18.06 -14.49 -21.99
CA THR A 31 -18.94 -14.81 -20.89
C THR A 31 -18.40 -14.27 -19.57
N ARG A 32 -19.24 -14.31 -18.52
CA ARG A 32 -18.83 -13.92 -17.17
C ARG A 32 -17.70 -14.84 -16.65
N GLU A 33 -17.85 -16.14 -16.88
CA GLU A 33 -16.90 -17.17 -16.44
C GLU A 33 -15.53 -16.98 -17.12
N GLU A 34 -15.49 -16.71 -18.43
CA GLU A 34 -14.23 -16.43 -19.14
C GLU A 34 -13.54 -15.18 -18.60
N LYS A 35 -14.29 -14.15 -18.20
CA LYS A 35 -13.74 -12.93 -17.60
C LYS A 35 -13.23 -13.15 -16.18
N GLU A 36 -13.87 -14.03 -15.42
CA GLU A 36 -13.42 -14.43 -14.09
C GLU A 36 -12.14 -15.27 -14.20
N LEU A 37 -12.11 -16.26 -15.09
CA LEU A 37 -10.91 -17.05 -15.38
C LEU A 37 -9.73 -16.18 -15.83
N ALA A 38 -9.95 -15.23 -16.73
CA ALA A 38 -8.90 -14.32 -17.19
C ALA A 38 -8.31 -13.47 -16.05
N ARG A 39 -9.12 -13.07 -15.06
CA ARG A 39 -8.64 -12.36 -13.86
C ARG A 39 -7.81 -13.28 -12.98
N ASP A 40 -8.25 -14.52 -12.80
CA ASP A 40 -7.53 -15.54 -12.02
C ASP A 40 -6.18 -15.89 -12.65
N GLU A 41 -6.12 -16.05 -13.96
CA GLU A 41 -4.87 -16.27 -14.70
C GLU A 41 -3.91 -15.07 -14.55
N ALA A 42 -4.43 -13.85 -14.68
CA ALA A 42 -3.61 -12.65 -14.51
C ALA A 42 -3.10 -12.49 -13.06
N ALA A 43 -3.94 -12.80 -12.08
CA ALA A 43 -3.59 -12.84 -10.67
C ALA A 43 -2.47 -13.86 -10.41
N LEU A 44 -2.61 -15.09 -10.92
CA LEU A 44 -1.60 -16.14 -10.78
C LEU A 44 -0.26 -15.72 -11.41
N VAL A 45 -0.30 -15.18 -12.63
CA VAL A 45 0.90 -14.68 -13.31
C VAL A 45 1.58 -13.58 -12.50
N ASN A 46 0.81 -12.65 -11.92
CA ASN A 46 1.35 -11.58 -11.08
C ASN A 46 2.00 -12.12 -9.81
N ILE A 47 1.33 -13.05 -9.11
CA ILE A 47 1.89 -13.71 -7.91
C ILE A 47 3.24 -14.35 -8.28
N LYS A 48 3.28 -15.16 -9.33
CA LYS A 48 4.52 -15.87 -9.74
C LYS A 48 5.62 -14.92 -10.21
N LEU A 49 5.27 -13.81 -10.87
CA LEU A 49 6.23 -12.78 -11.23
C LEU A 49 6.84 -12.13 -9.98
N LEU A 50 6.02 -11.71 -9.02
CA LEU A 50 6.49 -11.07 -7.79
C LEU A 50 7.35 -12.01 -6.93
N GLU A 51 6.99 -13.30 -6.88
CA GLU A 51 7.80 -14.34 -6.25
C GLU A 51 9.11 -14.59 -6.99
N GLY A 52 9.09 -14.61 -8.33
CA GLY A 52 10.26 -14.79 -9.18
C GLY A 52 11.27 -13.65 -9.06
N VAL A 53 10.80 -12.43 -8.79
CA VAL A 53 11.68 -11.28 -8.44
C VAL A 53 12.32 -11.46 -7.06
N GLY A 54 11.74 -12.29 -6.19
CA GLY A 54 12.27 -12.61 -4.87
C GLY A 54 11.69 -11.79 -3.72
N LEU A 55 10.49 -11.21 -3.89
CA LEU A 55 9.80 -10.49 -2.82
C LEU A 55 9.44 -11.43 -1.65
N ASP A 56 9.43 -10.88 -0.44
CA ASP A 56 9.09 -11.62 0.79
C ASP A 56 7.59 -11.62 1.07
N TYR A 57 6.93 -10.50 0.75
CA TYR A 57 5.48 -10.35 0.81
C TYR A 57 4.94 -10.14 -0.60
N VAL A 58 3.89 -10.87 -0.94
CA VAL A 58 3.31 -10.85 -2.28
C VAL A 58 1.79 -10.72 -2.23
N TYR A 59 1.26 -10.28 -3.36
CA TYR A 59 -0.15 -10.10 -3.61
C TYR A 59 -0.46 -10.39 -5.09
N ASP A 60 -1.70 -10.22 -5.55
CA ASP A 60 -2.13 -10.54 -6.92
C ASP A 60 -1.98 -9.39 -7.94
N GLY A 61 -1.47 -8.23 -7.53
CA GLY A 61 -1.36 -7.06 -8.40
C GLY A 61 -2.70 -6.34 -8.65
N GLU A 62 -3.74 -6.59 -7.84
CA GLU A 62 -5.11 -6.13 -8.03
C GLU A 62 -5.71 -6.52 -9.38
N ALA A 63 -5.35 -7.70 -9.89
CA ALA A 63 -5.83 -8.20 -11.16
C ALA A 63 -7.35 -8.40 -11.16
N ARG A 64 -7.91 -8.77 -10.00
CA ARG A 64 -9.34 -9.05 -9.79
C ARG A 64 -10.19 -7.80 -9.56
N ARG A 65 -9.57 -6.65 -9.27
CA ARG A 65 -10.26 -5.37 -8.94
C ARG A 65 -10.42 -4.46 -10.15
N ILE A 66 -11.34 -3.50 -10.07
CA ILE A 66 -11.46 -2.42 -11.07
C ILE A 66 -10.57 -1.24 -10.66
N GLU A 67 -10.82 -0.71 -9.47
CA GLU A 67 -10.23 0.50 -8.91
C GLU A 67 -10.37 0.42 -7.37
N MET A 68 -9.45 1.01 -6.60
CA MET A 68 -9.43 0.90 -5.13
C MET A 68 -10.64 1.56 -4.44
N TYR A 69 -11.34 2.50 -5.08
CA TYR A 69 -12.55 3.12 -4.53
C TYR A 69 -13.83 2.55 -5.14
N GLU A 70 -13.92 2.53 -6.47
CA GLU A 70 -15.15 2.08 -7.14
C GLU A 70 -15.47 0.62 -6.82
N TYR A 71 -14.45 -0.23 -6.65
CA TYR A 71 -14.65 -1.64 -6.35
C TYR A 71 -15.31 -1.83 -4.97
N PRO A 72 -14.74 -1.36 -3.84
CA PRO A 72 -15.40 -1.39 -2.53
C PRO A 72 -16.83 -0.83 -2.53
N VAL A 73 -17.04 0.35 -3.10
CA VAL A 73 -18.32 1.06 -3.04
C VAL A 73 -19.48 0.24 -3.63
N ARG A 74 -19.22 -0.68 -4.57
CA ARG A 74 -20.26 -1.59 -5.13
C ARG A 74 -20.82 -2.57 -4.11
N PHE A 75 -20.12 -2.79 -3.01
CA PHE A 75 -20.39 -3.80 -1.98
C PHE A 75 -20.80 -3.19 -0.63
N ILE A 76 -21.01 -1.88 -0.60
CA ILE A 76 -21.38 -1.13 0.60
C ILE A 76 -22.79 -0.55 0.39
N ASP A 77 -23.70 -0.84 1.31
CA ASP A 77 -25.02 -0.23 1.33
C ASP A 77 -24.93 1.27 1.62
N GLY A 78 -25.98 2.04 1.31
CA GLY A 78 -26.00 3.49 1.52
C GLY A 78 -25.33 4.32 0.41
N PHE A 79 -24.61 3.69 -0.51
CA PHE A 79 -23.99 4.38 -1.65
C PHE A 79 -24.86 4.43 -2.91
N LYS A 80 -24.83 5.56 -3.63
CA LYS A 80 -25.32 5.72 -5.00
C LYS A 80 -24.28 6.40 -5.88
N PHE A 81 -23.91 5.77 -7.00
CA PHE A 81 -22.97 6.39 -7.94
C PHE A 81 -23.52 7.67 -8.59
N ALA A 82 -22.70 8.71 -8.64
CA ALA A 82 -23.08 10.05 -9.12
C ALA A 82 -22.53 10.41 -10.52
N GLY A 83 -21.55 9.66 -11.02
CA GLY A 83 -20.96 9.91 -12.35
C GLY A 83 -19.44 9.87 -12.33
N LEU A 84 -18.82 10.19 -13.46
CA LEU A 84 -17.36 10.24 -13.60
C LEU A 84 -16.81 11.57 -13.08
N VAL A 85 -15.77 11.49 -12.27
CA VAL A 85 -14.99 12.64 -11.80
C VAL A 85 -13.54 12.43 -12.22
N ARG A 86 -12.88 13.51 -12.64
CA ARG A 86 -11.46 13.51 -13.01
C ARG A 86 -10.62 13.39 -11.73
N SER A 87 -9.65 12.46 -11.71
CA SER A 87 -8.73 12.27 -10.58
C SER A 87 -7.38 12.92 -10.86
N PHE A 88 -6.59 12.38 -11.78
CA PHE A 88 -5.29 12.90 -12.16
C PHE A 88 -5.07 12.76 -13.66
N ASP A 89 -4.51 13.79 -14.29
CA ASP A 89 -4.35 13.87 -15.75
C ASP A 89 -5.65 13.48 -16.48
N ASN A 90 -5.67 12.60 -17.48
CA ASN A 90 -6.89 12.19 -18.19
C ASN A 90 -7.56 10.95 -17.59
N ARG A 91 -7.40 10.72 -16.28
CA ARG A 91 -8.00 9.58 -15.57
C ARG A 91 -9.24 9.99 -14.81
N TYR A 92 -10.24 9.11 -14.86
CA TYR A 92 -11.55 9.31 -14.25
C TYR A 92 -11.93 8.10 -13.41
N TYR A 93 -12.69 8.31 -12.34
CA TYR A 93 -13.33 7.26 -11.57
C TYR A 93 -14.79 7.62 -11.30
N LYS A 94 -15.61 6.62 -10.98
CA LYS A 94 -17.02 6.84 -10.69
C LYS A 94 -17.21 7.19 -9.22
N LYS A 95 -17.35 8.48 -8.91
CA LYS A 95 -17.59 8.96 -7.55
C LYS A 95 -19.02 8.63 -7.11
N ALA A 96 -19.22 8.37 -5.81
CA ALA A 96 -20.52 8.05 -5.25
C ALA A 96 -20.95 9.02 -4.14
N ARG A 97 -22.26 9.02 -3.87
CA ARG A 97 -22.95 9.77 -2.83
C ARG A 97 -23.40 8.80 -1.75
N VAL A 98 -23.18 9.15 -0.48
CA VAL A 98 -23.72 8.44 0.68
C VAL A 98 -25.09 9.03 0.98
N VAL A 99 -26.14 8.26 0.74
CA VAL A 99 -27.55 8.69 0.82
C VAL A 99 -28.34 7.91 1.88
N GLY A 100 -27.65 7.08 2.67
CA GLY A 100 -28.21 6.21 3.67
C GLY A 100 -27.12 5.59 4.54
N PRO A 101 -27.51 4.75 5.51
CA PRO A 101 -26.56 4.12 6.42
C PRO A 101 -25.60 3.18 5.68
N VAL A 102 -24.30 3.29 5.98
CA VAL A 102 -23.26 2.44 5.38
C VAL A 102 -23.15 1.11 6.11
N ARG A 103 -23.09 0.02 5.34
CA ARG A 103 -22.93 -1.34 5.87
C ARG A 103 -22.26 -2.24 4.83
N LEU A 104 -21.36 -3.11 5.29
CA LEU A 104 -20.81 -4.16 4.44
C LEU A 104 -21.92 -5.13 4.02
N ARG A 105 -22.15 -5.26 2.70
CA ARG A 105 -23.09 -6.25 2.16
C ARG A 105 -22.45 -7.64 2.09
N GLU A 106 -21.22 -7.70 1.58
CA GLU A 106 -20.44 -8.93 1.41
C GLU A 106 -18.95 -8.62 1.48
N ASN A 107 -18.14 -9.55 1.99
CA ASN A 107 -16.69 -9.36 2.04
C ASN A 107 -16.07 -9.56 0.65
N TYR A 108 -15.93 -8.45 -0.07
CA TYR A 108 -15.46 -8.39 -1.46
C TYR A 108 -13.97 -8.71 -1.66
N HIS A 109 -13.21 -8.95 -0.59
CA HIS A 109 -11.81 -9.35 -0.65
C HIS A 109 -11.58 -10.82 -0.30
N LEU A 110 -12.60 -11.54 0.14
CA LEU A 110 -12.45 -12.90 0.66
C LEU A 110 -12.00 -13.91 -0.41
N ASP A 111 -12.65 -13.91 -1.56
CA ASP A 111 -12.32 -14.84 -2.65
C ASP A 111 -10.95 -14.52 -3.27
N GLU A 112 -10.64 -13.23 -3.40
CA GLU A 112 -9.32 -12.73 -3.81
C GLU A 112 -8.22 -13.17 -2.83
N PHE A 113 -8.45 -13.00 -1.53
CA PHE A 113 -7.50 -13.44 -0.51
C PHE A 113 -7.28 -14.95 -0.53
N ARG A 114 -8.36 -15.74 -0.60
CA ARG A 114 -8.28 -17.21 -0.70
C ARG A 114 -7.51 -17.66 -1.94
N PHE A 115 -7.69 -16.96 -3.06
CA PHE A 115 -6.92 -17.21 -4.27
C PHE A 115 -5.43 -16.96 -4.06
N VAL A 116 -5.05 -15.82 -3.46
CA VAL A 116 -3.64 -15.52 -3.16
C VAL A 116 -3.06 -16.57 -2.21
N MET A 117 -3.75 -16.89 -1.12
CA MET A 117 -3.33 -17.92 -0.15
C MET A 117 -3.10 -19.27 -0.79
N ARG A 118 -3.92 -19.67 -1.77
CA ARG A 118 -3.80 -20.95 -2.47
C ARG A 118 -2.53 -21.04 -3.32
N TRP A 119 -2.10 -19.92 -3.90
CA TRP A 119 -1.06 -19.93 -4.94
C TRP A 119 0.26 -19.31 -4.52
N ALA A 120 0.28 -18.46 -3.50
CA ALA A 120 1.49 -17.85 -2.98
C ALA A 120 2.29 -18.85 -2.11
N ALA A 121 3.57 -18.96 -2.41
CA ALA A 121 4.61 -19.58 -1.59
C ALA A 121 5.28 -18.56 -0.64
N LYS A 122 5.19 -17.26 -0.95
CA LYS A 122 5.63 -16.14 -0.08
C LYS A 122 4.50 -15.63 0.81
N THR A 123 4.79 -14.75 1.76
CA THR A 123 3.79 -14.26 2.72
C THR A 123 2.71 -13.42 2.02
N PRO A 124 1.43 -13.83 2.05
CA PRO A 124 0.37 -13.04 1.45
C PRO A 124 0.10 -11.76 2.25
N LYS A 125 0.00 -10.64 1.54
CA LYS A 125 -0.45 -9.35 2.08
C LYS A 125 -1.61 -8.87 1.24
N ILE A 126 -2.73 -8.50 1.86
CA ILE A 126 -3.88 -7.96 1.14
C ILE A 126 -4.05 -6.45 1.41
N PRO A 127 -4.06 -5.60 0.36
CA PRO A 127 -4.42 -4.19 0.50
C PRO A 127 -5.94 -4.00 0.56
N VAL A 128 -6.41 -3.12 1.44
CA VAL A 128 -7.81 -2.75 1.64
C VAL A 128 -7.88 -1.22 1.71
N THR A 129 -8.74 -0.59 0.94
CA THR A 129 -8.93 0.87 1.03
C THR A 129 -9.53 1.23 2.39
N GLY A 130 -8.90 2.16 3.09
CA GLY A 130 -9.31 2.57 4.42
C GLY A 130 -10.57 3.45 4.46
N PRO A 131 -11.17 3.58 5.65
CA PRO A 131 -12.44 4.29 5.81
C PRO A 131 -12.36 5.78 5.49
N TYR A 132 -11.25 6.46 5.81
CA TYR A 132 -11.12 7.89 5.64
C TYR A 132 -11.05 8.25 4.15
N THR A 133 -10.29 7.48 3.36
CA THR A 133 -10.22 7.64 1.90
C THR A 133 -11.57 7.37 1.25
N ILE A 134 -12.32 6.35 1.70
CA ILE A 134 -13.67 6.12 1.18
C ILE A 134 -14.60 7.29 1.51
N ALA A 135 -14.51 7.86 2.72
CA ALA A 135 -15.30 9.04 3.11
C ALA A 135 -14.94 10.27 2.26
N ASP A 136 -13.65 10.62 2.19
CA ASP A 136 -13.14 11.81 1.49
C ASP A 136 -13.43 11.76 -0.03
N TRP A 137 -13.30 10.58 -0.62
CA TRP A 137 -13.59 10.39 -2.04
C TRP A 137 -15.08 10.21 -2.34
N SER A 138 -15.96 10.41 -1.37
CA SER A 138 -17.41 10.36 -1.52
C SER A 138 -18.06 11.72 -1.29
N TYR A 139 -19.29 11.88 -1.79
CA TYR A 139 -20.15 12.98 -1.34
C TYR A 139 -20.99 12.48 -0.16
N ASN A 140 -21.01 13.22 0.95
CA ASN A 140 -21.85 12.88 2.09
C ASN A 140 -23.17 13.67 2.04
N GLU A 141 -24.30 12.96 2.04
CA GLU A 141 -25.64 13.55 2.05
C GLU A 141 -26.53 12.97 3.15
N TYR A 142 -25.98 12.12 4.02
CA TYR A 142 -26.75 11.40 5.03
C TYR A 142 -26.23 11.64 6.45
N TYR A 143 -24.92 11.51 6.66
CA TYR A 143 -24.30 11.74 7.98
C TYR A 143 -24.08 13.23 8.22
N ARG A 144 -23.99 13.63 9.49
CA ARG A 144 -23.84 15.03 9.92
C ARG A 144 -22.60 15.69 9.31
N ASP A 145 -21.50 14.97 9.26
CA ASP A 145 -20.20 15.45 8.78
C ASP A 145 -19.33 14.29 8.26
N LYS A 146 -18.11 14.62 7.81
CA LYS A 146 -17.16 13.64 7.27
C LYS A 146 -16.64 12.68 8.35
N GLU A 147 -16.50 13.17 9.58
CA GLU A 147 -15.99 12.40 10.73
C GLU A 147 -16.94 11.27 11.09
N GLU A 148 -18.23 11.57 11.23
CA GLU A 148 -19.26 10.57 11.49
C GLU A 148 -19.30 9.53 10.35
N LEU A 149 -19.23 9.97 9.09
CA LEU A 149 -19.16 9.05 7.95
C LEU A 149 -17.92 8.15 8.01
N ALA A 150 -16.74 8.70 8.28
CA ALA A 150 -15.50 7.93 8.33
C ALA A 150 -15.52 6.88 9.47
N VAL A 151 -16.03 7.24 10.65
CA VAL A 151 -16.18 6.32 11.78
C VAL A 151 -17.22 5.24 11.49
N GLU A 152 -18.35 5.57 10.86
CA GLU A 152 -19.37 4.58 10.52
C GLU A 152 -18.92 3.65 9.38
N LEU A 153 -18.15 4.13 8.40
CA LEU A 153 -17.46 3.29 7.42
C LEU A 153 -16.47 2.35 8.11
N ALA A 154 -15.67 2.86 9.05
CA ALA A 154 -14.73 2.06 9.80
C ALA A 154 -15.42 0.93 10.58
N ARG A 155 -16.48 1.26 11.31
CA ARG A 155 -17.22 0.35 12.19
C ARG A 155 -18.03 -0.70 11.43
N ASN A 156 -18.80 -0.27 10.43
CA ASN A 156 -19.81 -1.10 9.78
C ASN A 156 -19.33 -1.71 8.45
N VAL A 157 -18.20 -1.25 7.92
CA VAL A 157 -17.65 -1.73 6.65
C VAL A 157 -16.28 -2.33 6.83
N ILE A 158 -15.29 -1.52 7.22
CA ILE A 158 -13.89 -1.95 7.16
C ILE A 158 -13.59 -2.97 8.27
N ARG A 159 -14.00 -2.72 9.51
CA ARG A 159 -13.81 -3.67 10.62
C ARG A 159 -14.37 -5.07 10.34
N PRO A 160 -15.65 -5.27 9.97
CA PRO A 160 -16.16 -6.60 9.66
C PRO A 160 -15.47 -7.24 8.45
N LEU A 161 -15.05 -6.43 7.45
CA LEU A 161 -14.26 -6.91 6.33
C LEU A 161 -12.90 -7.45 6.79
N LEU A 162 -12.17 -6.70 7.62
CA LEU A 162 -10.87 -7.10 8.15
C LEU A 162 -10.97 -8.35 9.02
N LYS A 163 -11.99 -8.44 9.89
CA LYS A 163 -12.25 -9.63 10.69
C LYS A 163 -12.53 -10.87 9.82
N GLY A 164 -13.33 -10.73 8.77
CA GLY A 164 -13.57 -11.83 7.84
C GLY A 164 -12.31 -12.28 7.09
N LEU A 165 -11.36 -11.36 6.81
CA LEU A 165 -10.06 -11.73 6.23
C LEU A 165 -9.20 -12.50 7.24
N VAL A 166 -9.17 -12.07 8.51
CA VAL A 166 -8.44 -12.76 9.58
C VAL A 166 -9.00 -14.17 9.81
N GLU A 167 -10.32 -14.30 9.86
CA GLU A 167 -11.02 -15.60 9.94
C GLU A 167 -10.66 -16.52 8.77
N ALA A 168 -10.43 -15.95 7.58
CA ALA A 168 -9.98 -16.68 6.39
C ALA A 168 -8.48 -17.03 6.39
N GLY A 169 -7.73 -16.58 7.40
CA GLY A 169 -6.31 -16.87 7.56
C GLY A 169 -5.37 -15.70 7.24
N ALA A 170 -5.88 -14.49 7.01
CA ALA A 170 -5.01 -13.32 6.81
C ALA A 170 -4.20 -13.06 8.08
N ARG A 171 -2.89 -12.85 7.88
CA ARG A 171 -1.93 -12.50 8.94
C ARG A 171 -1.34 -11.13 8.74
N VAL A 172 -1.33 -10.63 7.51
CA VAL A 172 -0.82 -9.30 7.16
C VAL A 172 -1.88 -8.60 6.32
N ILE A 173 -2.38 -7.48 6.81
CA ILE A 173 -3.36 -6.67 6.09
C ILE A 173 -2.82 -5.25 5.98
N GLN A 174 -2.86 -4.71 4.77
CA GLN A 174 -2.49 -3.32 4.51
C GLN A 174 -3.76 -2.50 4.32
N VAL A 175 -3.90 -1.42 5.07
CA VAL A 175 -4.98 -0.45 4.91
C VAL A 175 -4.42 0.76 4.18
N ASP A 176 -4.96 1.03 2.99
CA ASP A 176 -4.48 2.08 2.09
C ASP A 176 -5.28 3.35 2.32
N GLU A 177 -4.59 4.43 2.70
CA GLU A 177 -5.17 5.72 3.03
C GLU A 177 -4.47 6.86 2.26
N PRO A 178 -4.53 6.88 0.92
CA PRO A 178 -3.91 7.94 0.10
C PRO A 178 -4.51 9.33 0.37
N ALA A 179 -5.71 9.43 0.93
CA ALA A 179 -6.31 10.72 1.28
C ALA A 179 -5.83 11.29 2.63
N ALA A 180 -5.16 10.49 3.48
CA ALA A 180 -4.89 10.86 4.88
C ALA A 180 -4.12 12.18 5.06
N THR A 181 -3.31 12.58 4.07
CA THR A 181 -2.55 13.84 4.08
C THR A 181 -3.09 14.90 3.12
N THR A 182 -4.23 14.65 2.47
CA THR A 182 -4.88 15.65 1.59
C THR A 182 -5.34 16.88 2.39
N HIS A 183 -5.82 16.64 3.62
CA HIS A 183 -6.30 17.65 4.55
C HIS A 183 -5.50 17.52 5.87
N PRO A 184 -4.38 18.24 6.02
CA PRO A 184 -3.50 18.14 7.20
C PRO A 184 -4.21 18.28 8.55
N ASP A 185 -5.23 19.12 8.60
CA ASP A 185 -6.09 19.39 9.75
C ASP A 185 -7.05 18.23 10.09
N GLU A 186 -7.24 17.27 9.18
CA GLU A 186 -8.10 16.09 9.38
C GLU A 186 -7.32 14.81 9.75
N VAL A 187 -6.00 14.88 9.92
CA VAL A 187 -5.20 13.73 10.38
C VAL A 187 -5.74 13.08 11.66
N PRO A 188 -6.22 13.81 12.69
CA PRO A 188 -6.86 13.21 13.86
C PRO A 188 -8.07 12.32 13.50
N MET A 189 -8.91 12.79 12.57
CA MET A 189 -10.08 12.06 12.07
C MET A 189 -9.68 10.78 11.34
N PHE A 190 -8.63 10.85 10.51
CA PHE A 190 -8.04 9.68 9.87
C PHE A 190 -7.59 8.65 10.92
N VAL A 191 -6.84 9.08 11.95
CA VAL A 191 -6.35 8.19 13.01
C VAL A 191 -7.50 7.53 13.76
N GLU A 192 -8.55 8.27 14.09
CA GLU A 192 -9.74 7.73 14.75
C GLU A 192 -10.45 6.67 13.90
N ALA A 193 -10.77 7.00 12.65
CA ALA A 193 -11.44 6.07 11.74
C ALA A 193 -10.60 4.82 11.46
N PHE A 194 -9.28 4.98 11.30
CA PHE A 194 -8.37 3.85 11.15
C PHE A 194 -8.37 2.95 12.39
N ASN A 195 -8.25 3.54 13.57
CA ASN A 195 -8.25 2.79 14.84
C ASN A 195 -9.56 2.04 15.07
N GLU A 196 -10.69 2.65 14.70
CA GLU A 196 -11.99 2.00 14.72
C GLU A 196 -12.00 0.81 13.76
N SER A 197 -11.45 0.94 12.55
CA SER A 197 -11.39 -0.15 11.57
C SER A 197 -10.65 -1.39 12.08
N VAL A 198 -9.54 -1.19 12.79
CA VAL A 198 -8.65 -2.28 13.21
C VAL A 198 -8.90 -2.78 14.64
N TYR A 199 -9.90 -2.22 15.33
CA TYR A 199 -10.23 -2.63 16.69
C TYR A 199 -10.63 -4.11 16.78
N GLY A 200 -9.86 -4.87 17.57
CA GLY A 200 -10.06 -6.30 17.76
C GLY A 200 -9.78 -7.13 16.50
N VAL A 201 -8.96 -6.62 15.58
CA VAL A 201 -8.45 -7.37 14.42
C VAL A 201 -7.09 -7.97 14.80
N ASP A 202 -6.99 -9.30 14.79
CA ASP A 202 -5.77 -10.03 15.12
C ASP A 202 -4.93 -10.32 13.86
N ALA A 203 -4.24 -9.28 13.37
CA ALA A 203 -3.31 -9.35 12.25
C ALA A 203 -2.20 -8.31 12.40
N ASP A 204 -1.12 -8.49 11.64
CA ASP A 204 -0.10 -7.48 11.42
C ASP A 204 -0.66 -6.40 10.48
N ILE A 205 -0.96 -5.22 11.05
CA ILE A 205 -1.64 -4.13 10.36
C ILE A 205 -0.61 -3.15 9.80
N HIS A 206 -0.52 -3.13 8.47
CA HIS A 206 0.23 -2.14 7.73
C HIS A 206 -0.69 -0.98 7.33
N VAL A 207 -0.17 0.24 7.31
CA VAL A 207 -0.84 1.39 6.68
C VAL A 207 0.00 1.90 5.50
N HIS A 208 -0.62 2.13 4.35
CA HIS A 208 0.03 2.79 3.23
C HIS A 208 -0.55 4.19 3.05
N ILE A 209 0.32 5.19 3.07
CA ILE A 209 -0.04 6.60 2.82
C ILE A 209 0.91 7.09 1.73
N CYS A 210 0.36 7.58 0.62
CA CYS A 210 1.13 8.10 -0.52
C CYS A 210 0.59 9.48 -0.91
N TYR A 211 1.25 10.11 -1.89
CA TYR A 211 0.93 11.44 -2.42
C TYR A 211 0.89 12.55 -1.38
N SER A 212 1.67 12.44 -0.31
CA SER A 212 1.74 13.48 0.72
C SER A 212 2.49 14.70 0.18
N GLY A 213 1.77 15.81 0.01
CA GLY A 213 2.31 17.08 -0.51
C GLY A 213 3.21 17.83 0.48
N ASP A 214 3.12 17.51 1.77
CA ASP A 214 3.88 18.13 2.85
C ASP A 214 4.99 17.23 3.41
N ASN A 215 5.33 16.15 2.69
CA ASN A 215 6.33 15.15 3.09
C ASN A 215 6.03 14.54 4.47
N TYR A 216 4.76 14.21 4.70
CA TYR A 216 4.20 13.54 5.87
C TYR A 216 4.33 14.30 7.19
N ARG A 217 4.72 15.57 7.15
CA ARG A 217 4.93 16.36 8.38
C ARG A 217 3.65 16.49 9.20
N SER A 218 2.50 16.66 8.54
CA SER A 218 1.17 16.70 9.16
C SER A 218 0.76 15.44 9.91
N LEU A 219 1.39 14.30 9.62
CA LEU A 219 1.07 13.06 10.35
C LEU A 219 1.41 13.18 11.83
N TYR A 220 2.52 13.84 12.18
CA TYR A 220 2.92 14.02 13.58
C TYR A 220 2.28 15.27 14.20
N PRO A 221 1.90 15.21 15.49
CA PRO A 221 2.08 14.09 16.42
C PRO A 221 0.96 13.04 16.35
N HIS A 222 -0.16 13.32 15.68
CA HIS A 222 -1.40 12.55 15.78
C HIS A 222 -1.25 11.07 15.41
N VAL A 223 -0.43 10.77 14.41
CA VAL A 223 -0.17 9.40 13.94
C VAL A 223 0.49 8.53 15.01
N LEU A 224 1.06 9.09 16.08
CA LEU A 224 1.54 8.31 17.24
C LEU A 224 0.42 7.48 17.89
N ASN A 225 -0.84 7.90 17.76
CA ASN A 225 -1.99 7.14 18.26
C ASN A 225 -2.52 6.07 17.28
N LEU A 226 -1.95 5.95 16.08
CA LEU A 226 -2.40 5.01 15.06
C LEU A 226 -2.12 3.56 15.45
N ARG A 227 -3.12 2.68 15.35
CA ARG A 227 -3.02 1.24 15.67
C ARG A 227 -2.54 0.41 14.47
N ALA A 228 -1.47 0.88 13.83
CA ALA A 228 -0.72 0.14 12.83
C ALA A 228 0.65 -0.24 13.40
N SER A 229 1.17 -1.40 13.02
CA SER A 229 2.52 -1.87 13.37
C SER A 229 3.59 -1.37 12.38
N HIS A 230 3.16 -1.00 11.18
CA HIS A 230 4.05 -0.75 10.05
C HIS A 230 3.49 0.33 9.13
N TYR A 231 4.33 1.29 8.74
CA TYR A 231 4.05 2.22 7.65
C TYR A 231 4.55 1.69 6.32
N ALA A 232 3.91 2.00 5.20
CA ALA A 232 4.48 1.88 3.87
C ALA A 232 4.38 3.26 3.20
N LEU A 233 5.50 3.96 3.06
CA LEU A 233 5.52 5.36 2.64
C LEU A 233 6.38 5.56 1.38
N GLU A 234 6.17 6.67 0.70
CA GLU A 234 6.84 7.06 -0.54
C GLU A 234 7.89 8.16 -0.27
N PHE A 235 9.10 7.97 -0.78
CA PHE A 235 10.21 8.91 -0.59
C PHE A 235 11.03 9.13 -1.85
N ALA A 236 11.12 8.15 -2.74
CA ALA A 236 12.02 8.23 -3.88
C ALA A 236 11.61 9.30 -4.91
N ASN A 237 10.31 9.54 -5.08
CA ASN A 237 9.75 10.54 -6.00
C ASN A 237 10.11 12.00 -5.65
N ARG A 238 10.49 12.25 -4.39
CA ARG A 238 10.85 13.56 -3.83
C ARG A 238 12.33 13.65 -3.47
N ASP A 239 13.11 12.65 -3.87
CA ASP A 239 14.51 12.52 -3.53
C ASP A 239 15.42 12.79 -4.74
N THR A 240 16.71 12.98 -4.50
CA THR A 240 17.67 13.16 -5.59
C THR A 240 18.00 11.82 -6.27
N TRP A 241 18.45 11.92 -7.53
CA TRP A 241 18.94 10.79 -8.34
C TRP A 241 20.46 10.59 -8.22
N GLU A 242 21.14 11.44 -7.45
CA GLU A 242 22.60 11.38 -7.23
C GLU A 242 22.94 10.22 -6.29
N LEU A 243 24.19 9.75 -6.25
CA LEU A 243 24.61 8.76 -5.25
C LEU A 243 25.04 9.46 -3.97
N GLY A 244 24.91 8.80 -2.81
CA GLY A 244 25.31 9.38 -1.52
C GLY A 244 24.36 9.07 -0.38
N VAL A 245 24.93 8.98 0.83
CA VAL A 245 24.26 8.55 2.07
C VAL A 245 24.21 9.66 3.13
N ASP A 246 24.31 10.92 2.72
CA ASP A 246 24.20 12.08 3.60
C ASP A 246 22.92 12.89 3.33
N ASP A 247 22.64 13.82 4.24
CA ASP A 247 21.45 14.67 4.23
C ASP A 247 21.29 15.50 2.94
N SER A 248 22.40 15.90 2.30
CA SER A 248 22.34 16.71 1.07
C SER A 248 21.91 15.88 -0.14
N HIS A 249 22.24 14.59 -0.13
CA HIS A 249 21.84 13.66 -1.18
C HIS A 249 20.45 13.05 -0.93
N ARG A 250 20.06 12.81 0.33
CA ARG A 250 18.82 12.10 0.71
C ARG A 250 17.70 13.01 1.24
N VAL A 251 17.49 14.16 0.61
CA VAL A 251 16.50 15.16 1.03
C VAL A 251 15.06 14.63 1.04
N GLY A 252 14.73 13.64 0.19
CA GLY A 252 13.39 13.06 0.12
C GLY A 252 13.01 12.24 1.35
N TYR A 253 13.99 11.90 2.19
CA TYR A 253 13.84 11.04 3.36
C TYR A 253 13.82 11.85 4.68
N ASP A 254 13.64 13.17 4.63
CA ASP A 254 13.67 14.05 5.80
C ASP A 254 12.61 13.71 6.86
N PHE A 255 11.47 13.12 6.45
CA PHE A 255 10.44 12.59 7.36
C PHE A 255 11.00 11.64 8.44
N LEU A 256 12.04 10.88 8.10
CA LEU A 256 12.68 9.95 9.04
C LEU A 256 13.30 10.67 10.25
N LYS A 257 13.66 11.95 10.11
CA LYS A 257 14.13 12.77 11.24
C LYS A 257 13.01 13.02 12.24
N LEU A 258 11.80 13.35 11.76
CA LEU A 258 10.60 13.50 12.60
C LEU A 258 10.23 12.17 13.24
N MET A 259 10.22 11.06 12.47
CA MET A 259 9.95 9.73 13.02
C MET A 259 10.90 9.38 14.18
N ARG A 260 12.18 9.71 14.04
CA ARG A 260 13.18 9.55 15.12
C ARG A 260 12.93 10.50 16.29
N GLU A 261 12.67 11.78 16.02
CA GLU A 261 12.43 12.81 17.04
C GLU A 261 11.25 12.46 17.95
N TYR A 262 10.15 12.00 17.36
CA TYR A 262 8.97 11.54 18.09
C TYR A 262 9.11 10.13 18.69
N GLY A 263 10.21 9.42 18.41
CA GLY A 263 10.46 8.08 18.93
C GLY A 263 9.44 7.03 18.47
N ASP A 264 8.93 7.14 17.24
CA ASP A 264 7.88 6.22 16.75
C ASP A 264 8.41 4.76 16.75
N PRO A 265 7.73 3.84 17.48
CA PRO A 265 8.20 2.47 17.62
C PRO A 265 7.92 1.60 16.39
N ARG A 266 7.07 2.06 15.46
CA ARG A 266 6.62 1.27 14.31
C ARG A 266 7.76 0.95 13.36
N THR A 267 7.57 -0.12 12.60
CA THR A 267 8.45 -0.43 11.47
C THR A 267 8.07 0.42 10.25
N LEU A 268 9.01 0.60 9.33
CA LEU A 268 8.84 1.43 8.15
C LEU A 268 9.17 0.66 6.87
N GLY A 269 8.20 0.62 5.98
CA GLY A 269 8.34 0.31 4.58
C GLY A 269 8.84 1.54 3.85
N LEU A 270 10.11 1.46 3.44
CA LEU A 270 10.86 2.51 2.81
C LEU A 270 10.61 2.47 1.28
N GLY A 271 9.91 3.48 0.76
CA GLY A 271 9.78 3.72 -0.68
C GLY A 271 11.11 4.12 -1.31
N VAL A 272 11.76 3.22 -2.05
CA VAL A 272 13.12 3.42 -2.60
C VAL A 272 13.18 3.54 -4.12
N VAL A 273 12.04 3.38 -4.79
CA VAL A 273 11.89 3.46 -6.25
C VAL A 273 10.70 4.36 -6.57
N ASP A 274 10.92 5.38 -7.41
CA ASP A 274 9.90 6.29 -7.89
C ASP A 274 9.05 5.60 -8.97
N VAL A 275 7.77 5.39 -8.68
CA VAL A 275 6.83 4.72 -9.59
C VAL A 275 6.09 5.68 -10.53
N HIS A 276 6.36 6.98 -10.46
CA HIS A 276 5.74 8.01 -11.28
C HIS A 276 6.50 8.28 -12.58
N THR A 277 7.74 7.80 -12.68
CA THR A 277 8.60 7.92 -13.86
C THR A 277 8.92 6.56 -14.50
N ASP A 278 9.25 6.58 -15.79
CA ASP A 278 9.83 5.42 -16.51
C ASP A 278 11.36 5.36 -16.38
N ASN A 279 11.99 6.40 -15.82
CA ASN A 279 13.42 6.40 -15.53
C ASN A 279 13.76 5.30 -14.53
N MET A 280 14.90 4.63 -14.74
CA MET A 280 15.38 3.54 -13.89
C MET A 280 16.43 4.05 -12.91
N GLU A 281 16.21 3.76 -11.64
CA GLU A 281 17.20 3.90 -10.58
C GLU A 281 18.37 2.94 -10.83
N SER A 282 19.55 3.26 -10.31
CA SER A 282 20.62 2.27 -10.18
C SER A 282 20.44 1.47 -8.88
N PRO A 283 20.91 0.20 -8.82
CA PRO A 283 20.96 -0.55 -7.58
C PRO A 283 21.74 0.18 -6.46
N GLU A 284 22.77 0.95 -6.81
CA GLU A 284 23.58 1.73 -5.87
C GLU A 284 22.77 2.88 -5.27
N LEU A 285 21.92 3.55 -6.05
CA LEU A 285 21.03 4.59 -5.55
C LEU A 285 20.03 4.01 -4.54
N VAL A 286 19.44 2.86 -4.87
CA VAL A 286 18.54 2.14 -3.96
C VAL A 286 19.28 1.75 -2.68
N ARG A 287 20.50 1.21 -2.79
CA ARG A 287 21.35 0.89 -1.62
C ARG A 287 21.57 2.13 -0.75
N ASP A 288 21.95 3.26 -1.34
CA ASP A 288 22.28 4.47 -0.59
C ASP A 288 21.08 5.02 0.17
N ARG A 289 19.89 5.00 -0.45
CA ARG A 289 18.62 5.34 0.21
C ARG A 289 18.35 4.45 1.44
N ILE A 290 18.55 3.15 1.30
CA ILE A 290 18.37 2.20 2.41
C ILE A 290 19.39 2.43 3.53
N LEU A 291 20.67 2.62 3.19
CA LEU A 291 21.74 2.82 4.17
C LEU A 291 21.57 4.14 4.94
N TYR A 292 21.15 5.21 4.27
CA TYR A 292 20.81 6.47 4.92
C TYR A 292 19.67 6.29 5.92
N ALA A 293 18.57 5.64 5.51
CA ALA A 293 17.44 5.39 6.40
C ALA A 293 17.83 4.53 7.60
N ALA A 294 18.63 3.47 7.38
CA ALA A 294 19.12 2.59 8.44
C ALA A 294 19.99 3.34 9.45
N LYS A 295 20.91 4.18 8.97
CA LYS A 295 21.76 5.04 9.81
C LYS A 295 20.90 6.04 10.60
N LEU A 296 19.93 6.65 9.95
CA LEU A 296 19.12 7.71 10.55
C LEU A 296 18.20 7.17 11.66
N LEU A 297 17.57 6.01 11.45
CA LEU A 297 16.71 5.37 12.44
C LEU A 297 17.50 4.59 13.52
N GLY A 298 18.78 4.32 13.29
CA GLY A 298 19.66 3.61 14.24
C GLY A 298 19.40 2.10 14.37
N ASP A 299 18.38 1.56 13.68
CA ASP A 299 18.08 0.13 13.66
C ASP A 299 17.60 -0.31 12.26
N PRO A 300 18.42 -1.03 11.47
CA PRO A 300 18.02 -1.52 10.16
C PRO A 300 16.93 -2.60 10.22
N TRP A 301 16.67 -3.21 11.38
CA TRP A 301 15.60 -4.19 11.54
C TRP A 301 14.21 -3.56 11.61
N LYS A 302 14.13 -2.23 11.78
CA LYS A 302 12.87 -1.49 11.64
C LYS A 302 12.46 -1.28 10.18
N LEU A 303 13.35 -1.55 9.22
CA LEU A 303 13.11 -1.27 7.81
C LEU A 303 12.61 -2.51 7.06
N MET A 304 11.53 -2.31 6.29
CA MET A 304 11.21 -3.09 5.10
C MET A 304 11.42 -2.20 3.87
N VAL A 305 11.53 -2.80 2.69
CA VAL A 305 11.79 -2.07 1.44
C VAL A 305 10.65 -2.31 0.45
N ASN A 306 10.16 -1.22 -0.14
CA ASN A 306 9.08 -1.22 -1.13
C ASN A 306 9.31 -0.16 -2.22
N PRO A 307 8.61 -0.25 -3.36
CA PRO A 307 8.43 0.90 -4.24
C PRO A 307 7.57 1.97 -3.55
N ASP A 308 7.63 3.21 -4.03
CA ASP A 308 6.87 4.34 -3.47
C ASP A 308 5.36 4.11 -3.38
N CYS A 309 4.77 3.52 -4.43
CA CYS A 309 3.34 3.24 -4.51
C CYS A 309 3.11 2.01 -5.42
N GLY A 310 1.86 1.69 -5.74
CA GLY A 310 1.52 0.66 -6.71
C GLY A 310 2.04 0.96 -8.13
N LEU A 311 2.41 -0.07 -8.87
CA LEU A 311 3.03 0.00 -10.20
C LEU A 311 2.00 -0.04 -11.35
N ARG A 312 0.70 0.04 -11.06
CA ARG A 312 -0.40 0.05 -12.06
C ARG A 312 -0.26 1.12 -13.14
N THR A 313 0.42 2.23 -12.85
CA THR A 313 0.60 3.33 -13.80
C THR A 313 1.74 3.11 -14.79
N ARG A 314 2.65 2.16 -14.52
CA ARG A 314 3.80 1.84 -15.35
C ARG A 314 3.48 0.73 -16.34
N SER A 315 4.28 0.61 -17.40
CA SER A 315 4.23 -0.60 -18.23
C SER A 315 4.68 -1.82 -17.39
N ARG A 316 4.21 -3.03 -17.72
CA ARG A 316 4.62 -4.25 -17.01
C ARG A 316 6.14 -4.46 -17.05
N ARG A 317 6.78 -4.10 -18.18
CA ARG A 317 8.24 -4.15 -18.35
C ARG A 317 8.95 -3.21 -17.38
N VAL A 318 8.53 -1.94 -17.34
CA VAL A 318 9.09 -0.93 -16.42
C VAL A 318 8.88 -1.35 -14.97
N ALA A 319 7.70 -1.87 -14.62
CA ALA A 319 7.39 -2.33 -13.27
C ALA A 319 8.32 -3.48 -12.83
N LEU A 320 8.52 -4.49 -13.69
CA LEU A 320 9.42 -5.60 -13.40
C LEU A 320 10.87 -5.12 -13.24
N GLN A 321 11.37 -4.30 -14.17
CA GLN A 321 12.73 -3.76 -14.10
C GLN A 321 12.97 -2.95 -12.82
N LYS A 322 11.99 -2.13 -12.41
CA LYS A 322 12.03 -1.38 -11.15
C LYS A 322 12.13 -2.29 -9.93
N LEU A 323 11.33 -3.36 -9.88
CA LEU A 323 11.39 -4.32 -8.77
C LEU A 323 12.71 -5.12 -8.76
N GLU A 324 13.24 -5.51 -9.93
CA GLU A 324 14.54 -6.18 -10.04
C GLU A 324 15.69 -5.26 -9.58
N THR A 325 15.68 -3.99 -9.98
CA THR A 325 16.64 -2.98 -9.50
C THR A 325 16.53 -2.80 -7.99
N MET A 326 15.30 -2.71 -7.46
CA MET A 326 15.07 -2.62 -6.02
C MET A 326 15.71 -3.80 -5.29
N MET A 327 15.48 -5.03 -5.75
CA MET A 327 16.04 -6.23 -5.14
C MET A 327 17.57 -6.24 -5.17
N LYS A 328 18.18 -5.84 -6.29
CA LYS A 328 19.65 -5.70 -6.38
C LYS A 328 20.18 -4.69 -5.36
N GLY A 329 19.53 -3.53 -5.22
CA GLY A 329 19.93 -2.53 -4.24
C GLY A 329 19.75 -3.00 -2.78
N VAL A 330 18.70 -3.77 -2.50
CA VAL A 330 18.49 -4.40 -1.20
C VAL A 330 19.63 -5.37 -0.86
N GLU A 331 20.06 -6.21 -1.79
CA GLU A 331 21.18 -7.13 -1.55
C GLU A 331 22.50 -6.38 -1.29
N LEU A 332 22.75 -5.30 -2.04
CA LEU A 332 23.90 -4.43 -1.79
C LEU A 332 23.85 -3.81 -0.38
N ALA A 333 22.69 -3.34 0.07
CA ALA A 333 22.52 -2.78 1.40
C ALA A 333 22.67 -3.84 2.49
N ARG A 334 22.11 -5.03 2.31
CA ARG A 334 22.26 -6.18 3.22
C ARG A 334 23.74 -6.55 3.42
N ALA A 335 24.52 -6.56 2.34
CA ALA A 335 25.95 -6.86 2.42
C ALA A 335 26.70 -5.88 3.32
N VAL A 336 26.46 -4.57 3.14
CA VAL A 336 27.07 -3.50 3.96
C VAL A 336 26.64 -3.61 5.43
N LEU A 337 25.33 -3.76 5.70
CA LEU A 337 24.80 -3.81 7.06
C LEU A 337 25.25 -5.05 7.83
N ARG A 338 25.36 -6.21 7.16
CA ARG A 338 25.89 -7.44 7.79
C ARG A 338 27.37 -7.32 8.12
N ALA A 339 28.16 -6.72 7.24
CA ALA A 339 29.58 -6.47 7.50
C ALA A 339 29.77 -5.57 8.74
N ALA A 340 29.01 -4.48 8.84
CA ALA A 340 29.06 -3.58 10.01
C ALA A 340 28.70 -4.29 11.33
N ASN A 341 27.72 -5.20 11.33
CA ASN A 341 27.34 -5.99 12.51
C ASN A 341 28.39 -7.03 12.90
N SER A 342 29.12 -7.61 11.93
CA SER A 342 30.22 -8.53 12.25
C SER A 342 31.42 -7.82 12.89
N THR A 343 31.69 -6.56 12.52
CA THR A 343 32.79 -5.77 13.10
C THR A 343 32.48 -5.17 14.46
N ALA A 344 31.21 -5.08 14.86
CA ALA A 344 30.82 -4.55 16.17
C ALA A 344 30.84 -5.62 17.29
N ASN A 345 30.96 -6.91 16.94
CA ASN A 345 30.97 -8.05 17.87
C ASN A 345 32.36 -8.68 18.05
N VAL A 346 33.41 -8.01 17.54
CA VAL A 346 34.83 -8.31 17.75
C VAL A 346 35.43 -7.13 18.48
#